data_AF-A0A956L2B2-F1
#
_entry.id   AF-A0A956L2B2-F1
#
_cell.length_a   1.000
_cell.length_b   1.000
_cell.length_c   1.000
_cell.angle_alpha   90.00
_cell.angle_beta   90.00
_cell.angle_gamma   90.00
#
_symmetry.space_group_name_H-M   'P 1'
#
loop_
_entity.id
_entity.type
_entity.pdbx_description
1 polymer ?
#
loop_
_entity_poly.entity_id
_entity_poly.type
_entity_poly.pdbx_seq_one_letter_code
_entity_poly.pdbx_strand_id
1 'polypeptide(L)'
;MRSFAVNCGVGAFFALATSTGCYTGIDPDANATGIYLSGDGGDAGDDASDDPTLAVPAPARVQLRRMTRAQYGASLVELLGPQVELPTALEPDLVVDLFASVGATESIMSDLGTEQLEAAARDVAEQVVVDPGWRSEIVGCDANAAGCIEQFIPTFGRRALRRSLDDAERSRYQALAADVEALRGDRWEAVEAVMTAMLASPSFLYVVELGEPDPDDDQRLRFTSLEMATRLSLAVWGSGPDEELLAAGEAGELTDPEAIEAQVERMLADPRARRGLGRFFAEWLGLDVLDGLTKDAGIFPQADAALFQSMRGQVERMVDEAVFEGGTLTELIAGRETFVDARLADLYGVPAPASVDAQGFGRVTLPEQGGRRGILGTGAFLAS
;
A
#
# COMPACT_ATOMS: atom_id res chain seq x y z
N MET A 1 -46.87 14.07 -12.03
CA MET A 1 -46.00 12.87 -12.05
C MET A 1 -44.70 13.26 -12.74
N ARG A 2 -43.70 13.67 -11.95
CA ARG A 2 -42.33 13.88 -12.40
C ARG A 2 -41.52 12.72 -11.79
N SER A 3 -40.96 11.87 -12.63
CA SER A 3 -40.08 10.79 -12.21
C SER A 3 -38.66 11.33 -12.17
N PHE A 4 -38.05 11.29 -10.99
CA PHE A 4 -36.63 11.51 -10.79
C PHE A 4 -35.88 10.26 -11.27
N ALA A 5 -34.92 10.43 -12.17
CA ALA A 5 -33.89 9.44 -12.45
C ALA A 5 -32.68 9.82 -11.60
N VAL A 6 -32.35 8.98 -10.62
CA VAL A 6 -31.12 9.04 -9.84
C VAL A 6 -30.08 8.23 -10.59
N ASN A 7 -28.99 8.89 -10.95
CA ASN A 7 -27.87 8.31 -11.68
C ASN A 7 -27.01 7.52 -10.68
N CYS A 8 -27.17 6.20 -10.62
CA CYS A 8 -26.23 5.30 -9.96
C CYS A 8 -25.02 5.13 -10.87
N GLY A 9 -23.94 5.85 -10.55
CA GLY A 9 -22.68 5.81 -11.28
C GLY A 9 -21.50 5.94 -10.33
N VAL A 10 -21.50 5.13 -9.27
CA VAL A 10 -20.36 4.88 -8.38
C VAL A 10 -20.58 3.45 -7.90
N GLY A 11 -19.75 2.51 -8.32
CA GLY A 11 -19.93 1.09 -7.99
C GLY A 11 -19.66 0.19 -9.19
N ALA A 12 -18.43 0.23 -9.73
CA ALA A 12 -17.87 -0.82 -10.59
C ALA A 12 -16.42 -0.51 -11.02
N PHE A 13 -15.54 0.02 -10.16
CA PHE A 13 -14.11 0.13 -10.54
C PHE A 13 -13.20 -0.11 -9.33
N PHE A 14 -13.32 -1.31 -8.77
CA PHE A 14 -12.21 -1.99 -8.11
C PHE A 14 -12.08 -3.43 -8.62
N ALA A 15 -12.19 -3.60 -9.94
CA ALA A 15 -11.60 -4.75 -10.60
C ALA A 15 -10.11 -4.44 -10.76
N LEU A 16 -9.33 -4.75 -9.71
CA LEU A 16 -7.90 -4.99 -9.88
C LEU A 16 -7.75 -5.91 -11.10
N ALA A 17 -6.97 -5.46 -12.08
CA ALA A 17 -6.56 -6.33 -13.17
C ALA A 17 -5.68 -7.45 -12.60
N THR A 18 -6.31 -8.50 -12.09
CA THR A 18 -5.91 -9.86 -12.42
C THR A 18 -6.34 -10.11 -13.86
N SER A 19 -5.73 -9.39 -14.82
CA SER A 19 -5.60 -9.97 -16.15
C SER A 19 -4.83 -11.28 -15.92
N THR A 20 -5.33 -12.50 -16.13
CA THR A 20 -6.04 -12.98 -17.32
C THR A 20 -5.57 -12.28 -18.60
N GLY A 21 -4.25 -12.08 -18.66
CA GLY A 21 -3.48 -11.89 -19.89
C GLY A 21 -2.73 -13.18 -20.14
N CYS A 22 -3.15 -13.91 -21.17
CA CYS A 22 -2.55 -15.16 -21.59
C CYS A 22 -1.10 -14.92 -22.07
N TYR A 23 -0.11 -15.54 -21.42
CA TYR A 23 1.21 -15.74 -22.00
C TYR A 23 1.73 -17.15 -21.69
N THR A 24 2.46 -17.70 -22.64
CA THR A 24 2.84 -19.11 -22.75
C THR A 24 4.11 -19.44 -21.96
N GLY A 25 4.01 -20.45 -21.09
CA GLY A 25 5.03 -21.47 -20.86
C GLY A 25 6.02 -21.25 -19.71
N ILE A 26 6.00 -22.15 -18.71
CA ILE A 26 7.20 -22.50 -17.93
C ILE A 26 7.45 -24.00 -18.12
N ASP A 27 8.53 -24.29 -18.83
CA ASP A 27 9.22 -25.57 -18.91
C ASP A 27 9.90 -25.84 -17.55
N PRO A 28 9.68 -26.99 -16.88
CA PRO A 28 10.19 -27.23 -15.53
C PRO A 28 11.72 -27.40 -15.44
N ASP A 29 12.47 -27.35 -16.55
CA ASP A 29 13.93 -27.53 -16.54
C ASP A 29 14.77 -26.25 -16.82
N ALA A 30 14.16 -25.06 -16.93
CA ALA A 30 14.89 -23.81 -17.21
C ALA A 30 15.21 -23.00 -15.93
N ASN A 31 16.50 -22.82 -15.66
CA ASN A 31 17.02 -21.95 -14.60
C ASN A 31 16.51 -20.50 -14.76
N ALA A 32 15.99 -19.92 -13.69
CA ALA A 32 15.29 -18.64 -13.65
C ALA A 32 16.07 -17.48 -14.30
N THR A 33 15.49 -16.84 -15.33
CA THR A 33 15.74 -15.43 -15.71
C THR A 33 14.64 -14.89 -16.63
N GLY A 34 13.92 -13.84 -16.19
CA GLY A 34 13.37 -12.77 -17.03
C GLY A 34 12.14 -13.04 -17.91
N ILE A 35 11.25 -12.05 -17.96
CA ILE A 35 10.20 -11.92 -18.98
C ILE A 35 10.85 -11.45 -20.29
N TYR A 36 10.90 -12.32 -21.30
CA TYR A 36 11.31 -11.96 -22.67
C TYR A 36 10.08 -11.88 -23.58
N LEU A 37 9.89 -10.72 -24.20
CA LEU A 37 8.97 -10.52 -25.33
C LEU A 37 9.66 -11.03 -26.61
N SER A 38 9.40 -12.29 -26.97
CA SER A 38 9.85 -12.86 -28.24
C SER A 38 8.63 -13.20 -29.09
N GLY A 39 8.35 -12.36 -30.09
CA GLY A 39 7.45 -12.72 -31.18
C GLY A 39 8.20 -13.61 -32.16
N ASP A 40 7.70 -14.82 -32.38
CA ASP A 40 8.05 -15.59 -33.57
C ASP A 40 6.77 -16.06 -34.27
N GLY A 41 6.69 -15.75 -35.56
CA GLY A 41 5.57 -16.10 -36.42
C GLY A 41 5.85 -17.44 -37.07
N GLY A 42 5.00 -18.42 -36.80
CA GLY A 42 5.02 -19.73 -37.45
C GLY A 42 3.60 -20.20 -37.75
N ASP A 43 3.33 -20.43 -39.02
CA ASP A 43 2.05 -20.81 -39.63
C ASP A 43 1.77 -22.33 -39.58
N ALA A 44 0.48 -22.63 -39.53
CA ALA A 44 -0.26 -23.85 -39.94
C ALA A 44 -0.13 -25.18 -39.18
N GLY A 45 -1.28 -25.65 -38.67
CA GLY A 45 -1.61 -27.07 -38.50
C GLY A 45 -2.83 -27.31 -37.61
N ASP A 46 -4.00 -27.55 -38.23
CA ASP A 46 -5.24 -28.04 -37.60
C ASP A 46 -5.00 -29.23 -36.65
N ASP A 47 -5.46 -29.15 -35.39
CA ASP A 47 -6.55 -29.98 -34.85
C ASP A 47 -6.80 -29.67 -33.36
N ALA A 48 -8.05 -29.88 -32.95
CA ALA A 48 -8.62 -29.75 -31.62
C ALA A 48 -9.01 -28.32 -31.16
N SER A 49 -10.30 -28.21 -30.84
CA SER A 49 -10.91 -27.14 -30.07
C SER A 49 -10.26 -27.05 -28.68
N ASP A 50 -9.17 -26.32 -28.57
CA ASP A 50 -8.72 -25.72 -27.32
C ASP A 50 -9.71 -24.62 -26.97
N ASP A 51 -10.80 -24.99 -26.30
CA ASP A 51 -11.53 -24.05 -25.46
C ASP A 51 -10.54 -23.59 -24.38
N PRO A 52 -10.11 -22.32 -24.35
CA PRO A 52 -9.20 -21.84 -23.33
C PRO A 52 -10.02 -21.59 -22.07
N THR A 53 -10.55 -22.66 -21.47
CA THR A 53 -11.04 -22.59 -20.10
C THR A 53 -9.82 -22.30 -19.24
N LEU A 54 -9.67 -21.02 -18.88
CA LEU A 54 -8.69 -20.52 -17.95
C LEU A 54 -8.65 -21.46 -16.74
N ALA A 55 -7.50 -22.09 -16.50
CA ALA A 55 -7.31 -22.89 -15.31
C ALA A 55 -7.61 -21.99 -14.09
N VAL A 56 -8.49 -22.46 -13.20
CA VAL A 56 -8.77 -21.76 -11.95
C VAL A 56 -7.44 -21.58 -11.21
N PRO A 57 -7.04 -20.36 -10.85
CA PRO A 57 -5.80 -20.13 -10.14
C PRO A 57 -5.76 -20.97 -8.87
N ALA A 58 -4.65 -21.65 -8.61
CA ALA A 58 -4.47 -22.35 -7.35
C ALA A 58 -4.50 -21.33 -6.20
N PRO A 59 -5.17 -21.63 -5.06
CA PRO A 59 -5.15 -20.77 -3.90
C PRO A 59 -3.70 -20.45 -3.48
N ALA A 60 -3.46 -19.20 -3.09
CA ALA A 60 -2.18 -18.80 -2.55
C ALA A 60 -1.86 -19.64 -1.30
N ARG A 61 -0.59 -19.97 -1.10
CA ARG A 61 -0.13 -20.65 0.12
C ARG A 61 -0.26 -19.70 1.30
N VAL A 62 -0.39 -20.25 2.51
CA VAL A 62 -0.22 -19.50 3.76
C VAL A 62 1.07 -18.70 3.72
N GLN A 63 0.98 -17.39 3.95
CA GLN A 63 2.13 -16.50 3.90
C GLN A 63 2.32 -15.77 5.23
N LEU A 64 3.59 -15.64 5.59
CA LEU A 64 4.05 -14.66 6.56
C LEU A 64 4.87 -13.66 5.75
N ARG A 65 4.39 -12.43 5.60
CA ARG A 65 5.15 -11.39 4.91
C ARG A 65 5.42 -10.22 5.83
N ARG A 66 6.59 -9.61 5.70
CA ARG A 66 6.88 -8.36 6.40
C ARG A 66 6.03 -7.23 5.79
N MET A 67 5.67 -6.24 6.59
CA MET A 67 5.18 -4.98 6.04
C MET A 67 6.32 -4.28 5.30
N THR A 68 6.04 -3.72 4.13
CA THR A 68 7.03 -2.87 3.44
C THR A 68 7.37 -1.66 4.32
N ARG A 69 8.53 -1.02 4.15
CA ARG A 69 8.88 0.22 4.86
C ARG A 69 7.77 1.26 4.75
N ALA A 70 7.19 1.34 3.57
CA ALA A 70 6.15 2.28 3.21
C ALA A 70 4.81 1.94 3.90
N GLN A 71 4.52 0.65 4.13
CA GLN A 71 3.37 0.20 4.92
C GLN A 71 3.60 0.39 6.42
N TYR A 72 4.80 0.08 6.90
CA TYR A 72 5.22 0.28 8.30
C TYR A 72 5.07 1.75 8.69
N GLY A 73 5.65 2.67 7.91
CA GLY A 73 5.53 4.11 8.17
C GLY A 73 4.08 4.62 8.13
N ALA A 74 3.28 4.18 7.15
CA ALA A 74 1.86 4.57 7.10
C ALA A 74 1.06 4.01 8.28
N SER A 75 1.43 2.84 8.80
CA SER A 75 0.80 2.24 9.98
C SER A 75 1.19 2.94 11.28
N LEU A 76 2.42 3.46 11.37
CA LEU A 76 2.81 4.36 12.46
C LEU A 76 2.00 5.66 12.44
N VAL A 77 1.79 6.26 11.26
CA VAL A 77 0.94 7.45 11.11
C VAL A 77 -0.51 7.15 11.50
N GLU A 78 -1.06 5.99 11.11
CA GLU A 78 -2.42 5.59 11.49
C GLU A 78 -2.56 5.41 13.01
N LEU A 79 -1.55 4.82 13.64
CA LEU A 79 -1.57 4.51 15.05
C LEU A 79 -1.32 5.74 15.93
N LEU A 80 -0.39 6.60 15.52
CA LEU A 80 0.18 7.66 16.35
C LEU A 80 -0.15 9.08 15.85
N GLY A 81 -0.68 9.23 14.64
CA GLY A 81 -1.03 10.51 14.05
C GLY A 81 0.02 11.05 13.07
N PRO A 82 -0.34 12.07 12.26
CA PRO A 82 0.49 12.61 11.18
C PRO A 82 1.75 13.36 11.63
N GLN A 83 1.84 13.71 12.92
CA GLN A 83 2.99 14.41 13.50
C GLN A 83 4.22 13.50 13.71
N VAL A 84 4.07 12.18 13.60
CA VAL A 84 5.18 11.25 13.82
C VAL A 84 6.29 11.43 12.78
N GLU A 85 7.50 11.62 13.27
CA GLU A 85 8.69 11.61 12.44
C GLU A 85 9.03 10.17 12.10
N LEU A 86 8.89 9.84 10.81
CA LEU A 86 9.05 8.47 10.35
C LEU A 86 10.52 8.04 10.29
N PRO A 87 10.83 6.80 10.69
CA PRO A 87 12.18 6.26 10.60
C PRO A 87 12.70 6.24 9.16
N THR A 88 13.89 6.80 8.95
CA THR A 88 14.52 6.88 7.62
C THR A 88 15.60 5.82 7.41
N ALA A 89 16.25 5.38 8.48
CA ALA A 89 17.34 4.41 8.49
C ALA A 89 16.86 2.94 8.53
N LEU A 90 15.88 2.60 7.68
CA LEU A 90 15.38 1.23 7.53
C LEU A 90 16.00 0.56 6.30
N GLU A 91 16.36 -0.72 6.45
CA GLU A 91 16.81 -1.59 5.36
C GLU A 91 15.80 -1.53 4.19
N PRO A 92 16.27 -1.30 2.95
CA PRO A 92 15.39 -1.18 1.79
C PRO A 92 14.59 -2.46 1.55
N ASP A 93 13.36 -2.30 1.06
CA ASP A 93 12.53 -3.45 0.69
C ASP A 93 13.12 -4.13 -0.55
N LEU A 94 13.08 -5.47 -0.56
CA LEU A 94 13.32 -6.23 -1.78
C LEU A 94 12.15 -5.98 -2.73
N VAL A 95 12.45 -5.68 -3.99
CA VAL A 95 11.46 -5.50 -5.05
C VAL A 95 11.53 -6.71 -5.98
N VAL A 96 10.41 -7.42 -6.10
CA VAL A 96 10.24 -8.55 -7.02
C VAL A 96 9.05 -8.24 -7.92
N ASP A 97 9.21 -8.41 -9.23
CA ASP A 97 8.18 -8.11 -10.23
C ASP A 97 7.54 -6.73 -10.07
N LEU A 98 8.38 -5.70 -9.81
CA LEU A 98 8.01 -4.30 -9.54
C LEU A 98 7.38 -4.02 -8.17
N PHE A 99 7.00 -5.04 -7.40
CA PHE A 99 6.28 -4.85 -6.14
C PHE A 99 7.15 -5.14 -4.92
N ALA A 100 7.21 -4.16 -4.01
CA ALA A 100 7.86 -4.35 -2.71
C ALA A 100 7.07 -5.34 -1.85
N SER A 101 5.74 -5.39 -1.99
CA SER A 101 4.90 -6.34 -1.24
C SER A 101 5.14 -7.79 -1.64
N VAL A 102 5.52 -8.06 -2.90
CA VAL A 102 5.89 -9.40 -3.37
C VAL A 102 7.27 -9.77 -2.83
N GLY A 103 8.25 -8.88 -2.96
CA GLY A 103 9.58 -9.13 -2.38
C GLY A 103 9.57 -9.27 -0.86
N ALA A 104 8.61 -8.66 -0.17
CA ALA A 104 8.41 -8.85 1.28
C ALA A 104 7.96 -10.27 1.68
N THR A 105 7.52 -11.11 0.73
CA THR A 105 7.23 -12.54 0.95
C THR A 105 8.48 -13.42 0.87
N GLU A 106 9.53 -12.93 0.21
CA GLU A 106 10.82 -13.63 0.03
C GLU A 106 11.92 -13.08 0.96
N SER A 107 11.74 -11.87 1.47
CA SER A 107 12.74 -11.17 2.28
C SER A 107 12.94 -11.83 3.64
N ILE A 108 14.19 -12.19 3.91
CA ILE A 108 14.67 -12.55 5.25
C ILE A 108 15.20 -11.27 5.89
N MET A 109 14.80 -10.97 7.13
CA MET A 109 15.33 -9.83 7.87
C MET A 109 16.80 -10.05 8.22
N SER A 110 17.65 -9.06 7.94
CA SER A 110 19.03 -9.06 8.42
C SER A 110 19.09 -8.71 9.91
N ASP A 111 20.22 -9.03 10.55
CA ASP A 111 20.47 -8.60 11.94
C ASP A 111 20.41 -7.07 12.05
N LEU A 112 20.99 -6.36 11.07
CA LEU A 112 20.95 -4.90 10.98
C LEU A 112 19.52 -4.38 10.83
N GLY A 113 18.71 -5.00 9.97
CA GLY A 113 17.31 -4.61 9.78
C GLY A 113 16.48 -4.81 11.04
N THR A 114 16.80 -5.84 11.84
CA THR A 114 16.18 -6.07 13.16
C THR A 114 16.55 -4.97 14.16
N GLU A 115 17.83 -4.63 14.26
CA GLU A 115 18.32 -3.53 15.12
C GLU A 115 17.70 -2.18 14.70
N GLN A 116 17.59 -1.92 13.41
CA GLN A 116 16.99 -0.70 12.86
C GLN A 116 15.50 -0.59 13.19
N LEU A 117 14.75 -1.70 13.14
CA LEU A 117 13.33 -1.70 13.50
C LEU A 117 13.11 -1.57 15.02
N GLU A 118 13.99 -2.14 15.85
CA GLU A 118 13.95 -1.92 17.30
C GLU A 118 14.25 -0.45 17.64
N ALA A 119 15.28 0.13 17.02
CA ALA A 119 15.63 1.54 17.19
C ALA A 119 14.48 2.45 16.73
N ALA A 120 13.92 2.18 15.55
CA ALA A 120 12.75 2.88 15.03
C ALA A 120 11.54 2.83 15.98
N ALA A 121 11.25 1.66 16.55
CA ALA A 121 10.17 1.48 17.51
C ALA A 121 10.40 2.30 18.79
N ARG A 122 11.64 2.35 19.28
CA ARG A 122 12.02 3.16 20.46
C ARG A 122 11.91 4.65 20.16
N ASP A 123 12.52 5.10 19.07
CA ASP A 123 12.53 6.53 18.69
C ASP A 123 11.11 7.08 18.52
N VAL A 124 10.21 6.29 17.92
CA VAL A 124 8.81 6.69 17.74
C VAL A 124 8.01 6.63 19.04
N ALA A 125 8.29 5.68 19.93
CA ALA A 125 7.69 5.65 21.26
C ALA A 125 8.13 6.84 22.11
N GLU A 126 9.42 7.21 22.05
CA GLU A 126 10.00 8.37 22.73
C GLU A 126 9.29 9.66 22.30
N GLN A 127 9.14 9.88 20.98
CA GLN A 127 8.42 11.03 20.42
C GLN A 127 7.03 11.24 21.05
N VAL A 128 6.28 10.16 21.30
CA VAL A 128 4.97 10.24 21.93
C VAL A 128 5.08 10.66 23.39
N VAL A 129 5.94 10.02 24.19
CA VAL A 129 5.99 10.24 25.65
C VAL A 129 6.63 11.57 26.06
N VAL A 130 7.51 12.14 25.22
CA VAL A 130 8.17 13.43 25.49
C VAL A 130 7.24 14.63 25.26
N ASP A 131 6.26 14.51 24.36
CA ASP A 131 5.25 15.54 24.11
C ASP A 131 4.04 15.33 25.06
N PRO A 132 3.78 16.26 26.02
CA PRO A 132 2.69 16.11 26.97
C PRO A 132 1.29 16.10 26.34
N GLY A 133 1.10 16.81 25.23
CA GLY A 133 -0.16 16.83 24.50
C GLY A 133 -0.37 15.50 23.78
N TRP A 134 0.66 15.04 23.08
CA TRP A 134 0.59 13.82 22.30
C TRP A 134 0.44 12.56 23.16
N ARG A 135 1.22 12.43 24.25
CA ARG A 135 1.06 11.29 25.16
C ARG A 135 -0.34 11.23 25.80
N SER A 136 -0.95 12.38 26.07
CA SER A 136 -2.32 12.41 26.62
C SER A 136 -3.34 11.93 25.60
N GLU A 137 -3.13 12.24 24.32
CA GLU A 137 -3.98 11.78 23.20
C GLU A 137 -3.84 10.28 22.96
N ILE A 138 -2.60 9.76 22.92
CA ILE A 138 -2.33 8.34 22.62
C ILE A 138 -2.62 7.42 23.81
N VAL A 139 -2.26 7.83 25.02
CA VAL A 139 -2.42 7.01 26.24
C VAL A 139 -3.83 7.17 26.83
N GLY A 140 -4.46 8.32 26.65
CA GLY A 140 -5.81 8.61 27.14
C GLY A 140 -5.93 8.84 28.66
N CYS A 141 -4.83 8.72 29.39
CA CYS A 141 -4.73 8.96 30.83
C CYS A 141 -3.32 9.40 31.24
N ASP A 142 -3.19 9.98 32.44
CA ASP A 142 -1.87 10.22 33.04
C ASP A 142 -1.30 8.87 33.48
N ALA A 143 -0.08 8.53 33.02
CA ALA A 143 0.57 7.28 33.39
C ALA A 143 0.64 7.07 34.92
N ASN A 144 0.73 8.15 35.71
CA ASN A 144 0.75 8.10 37.18
C ASN A 144 -0.61 7.86 37.83
N ALA A 145 -1.70 7.95 37.07
CA ALA A 145 -3.02 7.58 37.57
C ALA A 145 -3.12 6.06 37.77
N ALA A 146 -3.77 5.65 38.85
CA ALA A 146 -3.99 4.24 39.14
C ALA A 146 -4.76 3.56 38.00
N GLY A 147 -4.26 2.42 37.52
CA GLY A 147 -4.90 1.64 36.45
C GLY A 147 -4.66 2.16 35.03
N CYS A 148 -3.90 3.25 34.83
CA CYS A 148 -3.71 3.84 33.50
C CYS A 148 -2.98 2.89 32.55
N ILE A 149 -1.86 2.30 32.98
CA ILE A 149 -1.06 1.38 32.15
C ILE A 149 -1.88 0.12 31.80
N GLU A 150 -2.66 -0.38 32.76
CA GLU A 150 -3.52 -1.55 32.60
C GLU A 150 -4.64 -1.32 31.59
N GLN A 151 -5.13 -0.08 31.45
CA GLN A 151 -6.10 0.32 30.42
C GLN A 151 -5.44 0.63 29.07
N PHE A 152 -4.25 1.24 29.10
CA PHE A 152 -3.49 1.60 27.92
C PHE A 152 -3.08 0.37 27.10
N ILE A 153 -2.51 -0.64 27.74
CA ILE A 153 -1.99 -1.86 27.08
C ILE A 153 -3.00 -2.51 26.11
N PRO A 154 -4.23 -2.87 26.54
CA PRO A 154 -5.19 -3.49 25.63
C PRO A 154 -5.71 -2.52 24.56
N THR A 155 -5.82 -1.22 24.87
CA THR A 155 -6.33 -0.22 23.93
C THR A 155 -5.33 0.04 22.80
N PHE A 156 -4.08 0.31 23.15
CA PHE A 156 -3.01 0.56 22.18
C PHE A 156 -2.62 -0.73 21.45
N GLY A 157 -2.46 -1.82 22.21
CA GLY A 157 -2.10 -3.12 21.66
C GLY A 157 -3.12 -3.66 20.66
N ARG A 158 -4.42 -3.41 20.87
CA ARG A 158 -5.46 -3.83 19.93
C ARG A 158 -5.26 -3.23 18.54
N ARG A 159 -4.96 -1.93 18.47
CA ARG A 159 -4.71 -1.21 17.21
C ARG A 159 -3.34 -1.58 16.62
N ALA A 160 -2.29 -1.60 17.45
CA ALA A 160 -0.93 -1.91 17.00
C ALA A 160 -0.84 -3.34 16.44
N LEU A 161 -1.33 -4.33 17.19
CA LEU A 161 -1.24 -5.74 16.80
C LEU A 161 -2.39 -6.16 15.87
N ARG A 162 -3.30 -5.23 15.52
CA ARG A 162 -4.45 -5.42 14.63
C ARG A 162 -5.40 -6.55 15.07
N ARG A 163 -5.45 -6.79 16.38
CA ARG A 163 -6.34 -7.74 17.05
C ARG A 163 -6.32 -7.50 18.55
N SER A 164 -7.38 -7.91 19.23
CA SER A 164 -7.36 -8.03 20.68
C SER A 164 -6.19 -8.88 21.18
N LEU A 165 -5.56 -8.41 22.27
CA LEU A 165 -4.51 -9.16 22.96
C LEU A 165 -5.10 -10.37 23.66
N ASP A 166 -4.34 -11.45 23.78
CA ASP A 166 -4.67 -12.54 24.69
C ASP A 166 -4.23 -12.23 26.14
N ASP A 167 -4.66 -13.06 27.10
CA ASP A 167 -4.33 -12.88 28.53
C ASP A 167 -2.82 -12.97 28.80
N ALA A 168 -2.10 -13.82 28.04
CA ALA A 168 -0.67 -14.01 28.22
C ALA A 168 0.11 -12.80 27.67
N GLU A 169 -0.32 -12.23 26.54
CA GLU A 169 0.20 -10.98 25.97
C GLU A 169 -0.03 -9.81 26.91
N ARG A 170 -1.26 -9.63 27.40
CA ARG A 170 -1.57 -8.61 28.40
C ARG A 170 -0.65 -8.72 29.61
N SER A 171 -0.51 -9.93 30.15
CA SER A 171 0.34 -10.18 31.32
C SER A 171 1.81 -9.88 31.04
N ARG A 172 2.33 -10.22 29.85
CA ARG A 172 3.71 -9.93 29.45
C ARG A 172 3.99 -8.43 29.37
N TYR A 173 3.10 -7.66 28.75
CA TYR A 173 3.28 -6.21 28.64
C TYR A 173 3.09 -5.50 29.99
N GLN A 174 2.19 -5.98 30.84
CA GLN A 174 2.03 -5.47 32.21
C GLN A 174 3.28 -5.74 33.07
N ALA A 175 3.86 -6.94 32.96
CA ALA A 175 5.10 -7.29 33.65
C ALA A 175 6.27 -6.41 33.18
N LEU A 176 6.41 -6.19 31.86
CA LEU A 176 7.41 -5.28 31.31
C LEU A 176 7.28 -3.87 31.87
N ALA A 177 6.06 -3.32 31.91
CA ALA A 177 5.82 -1.99 32.47
C ALA A 177 6.24 -1.92 33.95
N ALA A 178 5.86 -2.93 34.74
CA ALA A 178 6.21 -3.00 36.16
C ALA A 178 7.73 -3.11 36.40
N ASP A 179 8.44 -3.90 35.58
CA ASP A 179 9.89 -4.04 35.66
C ASP A 179 10.61 -2.72 35.33
N VAL A 180 10.16 -2.02 34.29
CA VAL A 180 10.74 -0.72 33.91
C VAL A 180 10.45 0.34 34.97
N GLU A 181 9.22 0.41 35.49
CA GLU A 181 8.86 1.31 36.58
C GLU A 181 9.73 1.05 37.82
N ALA A 182 9.95 -0.21 38.19
CA ALA A 182 10.78 -0.58 39.34
C ALA A 182 12.27 -0.19 39.16
N LEU A 183 12.78 -0.25 37.93
CA LEU A 183 14.17 0.06 37.61
C LEU A 183 14.43 1.57 37.45
N ARG A 184 13.47 2.30 36.89
CA ARG A 184 13.64 3.69 36.45
C ARG A 184 12.95 4.70 37.36
N GLY A 185 11.88 4.29 38.03
CA GLY A 185 11.06 5.17 38.88
C GLY A 185 10.18 6.14 38.09
N ASP A 186 10.03 5.94 36.78
CA ASP A 186 9.15 6.74 35.91
C ASP A 186 8.17 5.84 35.15
N ARG A 187 6.88 6.14 35.28
CA ARG A 187 5.79 5.41 34.63
C ARG A 187 5.64 5.78 33.15
N TRP A 188 6.13 6.94 32.73
CA TRP A 188 6.19 7.29 31.31
C TRP A 188 7.27 6.50 30.56
N GLU A 189 8.43 6.24 31.20
CA GLU A 189 9.43 5.32 30.64
C GLU A 189 8.87 3.88 30.52
N ALA A 190 7.99 3.46 31.45
CA ALA A 190 7.29 2.18 31.34
C ALA A 190 6.32 2.13 30.15
N VAL A 191 5.58 3.22 29.89
CA VAL A 191 4.72 3.35 28.70
C VAL A 191 5.56 3.29 27.41
N GLU A 192 6.67 4.03 27.35
CA GLU A 192 7.60 4.03 26.22
C GLU A 192 8.12 2.62 25.93
N ALA A 193 8.53 1.88 26.97
CA ALA A 193 9.01 0.51 26.83
C ALA A 193 7.94 -0.45 26.30
N VAL A 194 6.70 -0.32 26.77
CA VAL A 194 5.56 -1.12 26.28
C VAL A 194 5.27 -0.80 24.80
N MET A 195 5.22 0.49 24.44
CA MET A 195 5.03 0.91 23.05
C MET A 195 6.13 0.36 22.14
N THR A 196 7.39 0.52 22.56
CA THR A 196 8.56 -0.01 21.86
C THR A 196 8.42 -1.51 21.63
N ALA A 197 8.07 -2.28 22.68
CA ALA A 197 7.93 -3.72 22.60
C ALA A 197 6.77 -4.17 21.68
N MET A 198 5.68 -3.39 21.60
CA MET A 198 4.59 -3.68 20.67
C MET A 198 4.96 -3.34 19.23
N LEU A 199 5.59 -2.19 18.98
CA LEU A 199 6.00 -1.74 17.65
C LEU A 199 7.16 -2.57 17.05
N ALA A 200 7.99 -3.17 17.90
CA ALA A 200 9.03 -4.12 17.49
C ALA A 200 8.54 -5.58 17.42
N SER A 201 7.28 -5.86 17.80
CA SER A 201 6.73 -7.22 17.81
C SER A 201 6.53 -7.76 16.39
N PRO A 202 6.75 -9.06 16.15
CA PRO A 202 6.36 -9.70 14.90
C PRO A 202 4.89 -9.48 14.54
N SER A 203 4.00 -9.39 15.53
CA SER A 203 2.56 -9.12 15.27
C SER A 203 2.30 -7.71 14.73
N PHE A 204 3.20 -6.74 14.98
CA PHE A 204 3.15 -5.43 14.34
C PHE A 204 3.82 -5.46 12.96
N LEU A 205 5.03 -6.01 12.89
CA LEU A 205 5.92 -5.97 11.73
C LEU A 205 5.50 -6.88 10.56
N TYR A 206 4.79 -7.96 10.86
CA TYR A 206 4.40 -8.95 9.87
C TYR A 206 2.88 -9.02 9.67
N VAL A 207 2.51 -9.34 8.45
CA VAL A 207 1.16 -9.72 8.06
C VAL A 207 1.14 -11.24 8.03
N VAL A 208 0.34 -11.80 8.94
CA VAL A 208 0.17 -13.24 9.14
C VAL A 208 -1.17 -13.62 8.50
N GLU A 209 -1.14 -14.47 7.49
CA GLU A 209 -2.33 -14.97 6.80
C GLU A 209 -2.33 -16.50 6.85
N LEU A 210 -2.72 -17.06 7.99
CA LEU A 210 -2.83 -18.50 8.21
C LEU A 210 -4.15 -19.05 7.68
N GLY A 211 -5.21 -18.25 7.72
CA GLY A 211 -6.56 -18.66 7.34
C GLY A 211 -7.21 -19.62 8.31
N GLU A 212 -8.47 -19.95 8.02
CA GLU A 212 -9.28 -20.97 8.69
C GLU A 212 -9.90 -21.90 7.65
N PRO A 213 -10.30 -23.14 8.03
CA PRO A 213 -10.99 -24.05 7.11
C PRO A 213 -12.18 -23.38 6.45
N ASP A 214 -12.26 -23.49 5.12
CA ASP A 214 -13.39 -22.97 4.35
C ASP A 214 -14.62 -23.86 4.60
N PRO A 215 -15.77 -23.32 5.07
CA PRO A 215 -16.98 -24.10 5.29
C PRO A 215 -17.54 -24.77 4.03
N ASP A 216 -17.24 -24.22 2.86
CA ASP A 216 -17.75 -24.68 1.57
C ASP A 216 -16.79 -25.65 0.85
N ASP A 217 -15.53 -25.75 1.28
CA ASP A 217 -14.51 -26.63 0.70
C ASP A 217 -13.44 -27.02 1.74
N ASP A 218 -13.43 -28.29 2.15
CA ASP A 218 -12.53 -28.82 3.18
C ASP A 218 -11.05 -28.87 2.75
N GLN A 219 -10.75 -28.66 1.47
CA GLN A 219 -9.39 -28.58 0.93
C GLN A 219 -8.89 -27.14 0.83
N ARG A 220 -9.71 -26.15 1.20
CA ARG A 220 -9.37 -24.74 1.15
C ARG A 220 -9.31 -24.11 2.53
N LEU A 221 -8.48 -23.08 2.60
CA LEU A 221 -8.49 -22.13 3.69
C LEU A 221 -9.08 -20.83 3.16
N ARG A 222 -9.91 -20.18 3.98
CA ARG A 222 -10.36 -18.81 3.77
C ARG A 222 -9.70 -17.89 4.80
N PHE A 223 -9.61 -16.61 4.51
CA PHE A 223 -9.16 -15.65 5.51
C PHE A 223 -10.17 -15.58 6.66
N THR A 224 -9.66 -15.48 7.88
CA THR A 224 -10.47 -15.05 9.02
C THR A 224 -10.91 -13.60 8.82
N SER A 225 -11.97 -13.18 9.50
CA SER A 225 -12.48 -11.80 9.43
C SER A 225 -11.41 -10.75 9.80
N LEU A 226 -10.53 -11.04 10.77
CA LEU A 226 -9.41 -10.16 11.16
C LEU A 226 -8.29 -10.11 10.12
N GLU A 227 -7.97 -11.24 9.49
CA GLU A 227 -7.03 -11.27 8.38
C GLU A 227 -7.58 -10.48 7.19
N MET A 228 -8.88 -10.59 6.90
CA MET A 228 -9.55 -9.78 5.87
C MET A 228 -9.48 -8.28 6.19
N ALA A 229 -9.75 -7.87 7.44
CA ALA A 229 -9.61 -6.46 7.86
C ALA A 229 -8.20 -5.91 7.54
N THR A 230 -7.17 -6.65 7.95
CA THR A 230 -5.76 -6.26 7.73
C THR A 230 -5.40 -6.26 6.24
N ARG A 231 -5.89 -7.24 5.49
CA ARG A 231 -5.65 -7.35 4.05
C ARG A 231 -6.26 -6.18 3.29
N LEU A 232 -7.51 -5.84 3.58
CA LEU A 232 -8.21 -4.70 3.00
C LEU A 232 -7.49 -3.38 3.32
N SER A 233 -7.13 -3.15 4.58
CA SER A 233 -6.46 -1.91 5.01
C SER A 233 -5.12 -1.71 4.30
N LEU A 234 -4.32 -2.78 4.18
CA LEU A 234 -3.02 -2.71 3.53
C LEU A 234 -3.11 -2.64 2.00
N ALA A 235 -4.15 -3.21 1.41
CA ALA A 235 -4.38 -3.11 -0.03
C ALA A 235 -4.87 -1.72 -0.45
N VAL A 236 -5.81 -1.14 0.30
CA VAL A 236 -6.46 0.13 -0.09
C VAL A 236 -5.72 1.35 0.45
N TRP A 237 -5.31 1.33 1.72
CA TRP A 237 -4.66 2.47 2.38
C TRP A 237 -3.16 2.32 2.53
N GLY A 238 -2.64 1.10 2.41
CA GLY A 238 -1.23 0.82 2.70
C GLY A 238 -0.88 0.97 4.17
N SER A 239 -1.86 0.97 5.08
CA SER A 239 -1.70 1.12 6.53
C SER A 239 -2.52 0.08 7.30
N GLY A 240 -2.36 0.04 8.63
CA GLY A 240 -3.24 -0.74 9.50
C GLY A 240 -4.72 -0.35 9.38
N PRO A 241 -5.64 -1.24 9.82
CA PRO A 241 -7.08 -0.96 9.81
C PRO A 241 -7.41 0.17 10.78
N ASP A 242 -8.43 0.95 10.43
CA ASP A 242 -9.03 1.89 11.36
C ASP A 242 -9.95 1.17 12.36
N GLU A 243 -10.47 1.91 13.34
CA GLU A 243 -11.28 1.33 14.41
C GLU A 243 -12.54 0.62 13.88
N GLU A 244 -13.19 1.20 12.88
CA GLU A 244 -14.39 0.62 12.27
C GLU A 244 -14.09 -0.71 11.58
N LEU A 245 -13.04 -0.76 10.75
CA LEU A 245 -12.66 -1.98 10.04
C LEU A 245 -12.14 -3.06 11.00
N LEU A 246 -11.39 -2.68 12.03
CA LEU A 246 -10.91 -3.60 13.05
C LEU A 246 -12.08 -4.18 13.87
N ALA A 247 -13.06 -3.36 14.24
CA ALA A 247 -14.25 -3.82 14.96
C ALA A 247 -15.10 -4.78 14.11
N ALA A 248 -15.31 -4.50 12.82
CA ALA A 248 -15.97 -5.42 11.89
C ALA A 248 -15.20 -6.75 11.77
N GLY A 249 -13.87 -6.66 11.72
CA GLY A 249 -12.96 -7.81 11.79
C GLY A 249 -13.21 -8.68 13.03
N GLU A 250 -13.21 -8.07 14.21
CA GLU A 250 -13.44 -8.75 15.49
C GLU A 250 -14.86 -9.31 15.65
N ALA A 251 -15.85 -8.66 15.05
CA ALA A 251 -17.24 -9.12 15.04
C ALA A 251 -17.48 -10.33 14.10
N GLY A 252 -16.50 -10.69 13.27
CA GLY A 252 -16.63 -11.80 12.31
C GLY A 252 -17.36 -11.41 11.01
N GLU A 253 -17.64 -10.12 10.82
CA GLU A 253 -18.48 -9.62 9.71
C GLU A 253 -17.77 -9.70 8.35
N LEU A 254 -16.44 -9.63 8.32
CA LEU A 254 -15.64 -9.60 7.08
C LEU A 254 -15.40 -11.00 6.49
N THR A 255 -16.36 -11.90 6.70
CA THR A 255 -16.53 -13.13 5.93
C THR A 255 -17.76 -13.07 5.02
N ASP A 256 -18.60 -12.06 5.19
CA ASP A 256 -19.76 -11.78 4.35
C ASP A 256 -19.39 -10.84 3.19
N PRO A 257 -19.66 -11.22 1.92
CA PRO A 257 -19.32 -10.39 0.77
C PRO A 257 -19.96 -9.00 0.77
N GLU A 258 -21.21 -8.85 1.24
CA GLU A 258 -21.89 -7.56 1.28
C GLU A 258 -21.24 -6.62 2.32
N ALA A 259 -20.88 -7.14 3.49
CA ALA A 259 -20.13 -6.40 4.50
C ALA A 259 -18.74 -5.96 4.00
N ILE A 260 -18.03 -6.83 3.26
CA ILE A 260 -16.74 -6.50 2.64
C ILE A 260 -16.91 -5.37 1.61
N GLU A 261 -17.91 -5.47 0.73
CA GLU A 261 -18.18 -4.45 -0.30
C GLU A 261 -18.45 -3.09 0.34
N ALA A 262 -19.30 -3.04 1.37
CA ALA A 262 -19.60 -1.80 2.10
C ALA A 262 -18.35 -1.18 2.74
N GLN A 263 -17.46 -1.99 3.32
CA GLN A 263 -16.20 -1.49 3.86
C GLN A 263 -15.27 -0.98 2.76
N VAL A 264 -15.15 -1.68 1.64
CA VAL A 264 -14.32 -1.24 0.51
C VAL A 264 -14.81 0.10 -0.05
N GLU A 265 -16.12 0.28 -0.25
CA GLU A 265 -16.68 1.56 -0.72
C GLU A 265 -16.37 2.70 0.25
N ARG A 266 -16.54 2.49 1.56
CA ARG A 266 -16.17 3.45 2.59
C ARG A 266 -14.68 3.80 2.53
N MET A 267 -13.83 2.78 2.39
CA MET A 267 -12.38 2.96 2.35
C MET A 267 -11.91 3.70 1.11
N LEU A 268 -12.52 3.45 -0.06
CA LEU A 268 -12.21 4.14 -1.31
C LEU A 268 -12.63 5.62 -1.28
N ALA A 269 -13.67 5.96 -0.52
CA ALA A 269 -14.08 7.34 -0.31
C ALA A 269 -13.15 8.13 0.65
N ASP A 270 -12.32 7.43 1.43
CA ASP A 270 -11.38 8.04 2.38
C ASP A 270 -10.15 8.61 1.65
N PRO A 271 -9.66 9.82 2.00
CA PRO A 271 -8.45 10.40 1.41
C PRO A 271 -7.20 9.51 1.47
N ARG A 272 -7.12 8.59 2.44
CA ARG A 272 -6.03 7.60 2.54
C ARG A 272 -5.93 6.70 1.31
N ALA A 273 -7.05 6.42 0.63
CA ALA A 273 -7.06 5.58 -0.57
C ALA A 273 -6.23 6.18 -1.71
N ARG A 274 -6.24 7.50 -1.89
CA ARG A 274 -5.42 8.18 -2.92
C ARG A 274 -3.93 7.88 -2.74
N ARG A 275 -3.45 7.87 -1.50
CA ARG A 275 -2.05 7.56 -1.18
C ARG A 275 -1.74 6.07 -1.30
N GLY A 276 -2.59 5.20 -0.76
CA GLY A 276 -2.38 3.75 -0.80
C GLY A 276 -2.39 3.21 -2.23
N LEU A 277 -3.44 3.54 -2.98
CA LEU A 277 -3.60 3.12 -4.37
C LEU A 277 -2.64 3.84 -5.31
N GLY A 278 -2.35 5.12 -5.07
CA GLY A 278 -1.34 5.85 -5.83
C GLY A 278 0.03 5.16 -5.78
N ARG A 279 0.42 4.61 -4.62
CA ARG A 279 1.64 3.79 -4.50
C ARG A 279 1.55 2.49 -5.29
N PHE A 280 0.44 1.77 -5.20
CA PHE A 280 0.25 0.55 -5.99
C PHE A 280 0.44 0.82 -7.49
N PHE A 281 -0.16 1.89 -8.02
CA PHE A 281 0.00 2.25 -9.42
C PHE A 281 1.42 2.72 -9.75
N ALA A 282 2.08 3.45 -8.85
CA ALA A 282 3.49 3.84 -9.05
C ALA A 282 4.41 2.61 -9.16
N GLU A 283 4.22 1.60 -8.31
CA GLU A 283 4.92 0.31 -8.37
C GLU A 283 4.56 -0.45 -9.66
N TRP A 284 3.27 -0.60 -9.96
CA TRP A 284 2.78 -1.31 -11.16
C TRP A 284 3.31 -0.70 -12.47
N LEU A 285 3.48 0.62 -12.51
CA LEU A 285 4.02 1.36 -13.65
C LEU A 285 5.55 1.49 -13.63
N GLY A 286 6.21 0.96 -12.59
CA GLY A 286 7.66 1.02 -12.42
C GLY A 286 8.21 2.43 -12.32
N LEU A 287 7.45 3.39 -11.78
CA LEU A 287 7.83 4.81 -11.76
C LEU A 287 9.09 5.08 -10.93
N ASP A 288 9.45 4.18 -10.03
CA ASP A 288 10.65 4.28 -9.19
C ASP A 288 11.96 4.27 -9.98
N VAL A 289 11.93 3.78 -11.23
CA VAL A 289 13.07 3.90 -12.15
C VAL A 289 13.46 5.36 -12.39
N LEU A 290 12.50 6.30 -12.30
CA LEU A 290 12.71 7.73 -12.55
C LEU A 290 13.57 8.40 -11.47
N ASP A 291 13.61 7.88 -10.25
CA ASP A 291 14.35 8.48 -9.15
C ASP A 291 15.87 8.31 -9.32
N GLY A 292 16.29 7.24 -10.00
CA GLY A 292 17.71 6.95 -10.31
C GLY A 292 18.08 7.16 -11.78
N LEU A 293 17.13 7.54 -12.64
CA LEU A 293 17.36 7.63 -14.07
C LEU A 293 18.39 8.71 -14.39
N THR A 294 19.42 8.33 -15.15
CA THR A 294 20.42 9.27 -15.68
C THR A 294 20.51 9.08 -17.19
N LYS A 295 20.53 10.18 -17.94
CA LYS A 295 20.72 10.18 -19.40
C LYS A 295 21.97 10.98 -19.74
N ASP A 296 22.55 10.72 -20.92
CA ASP A 296 23.70 11.47 -21.42
C ASP A 296 23.28 12.92 -21.69
N ALA A 297 23.87 13.88 -20.94
CA ALA A 297 23.52 15.30 -21.03
C ALA A 297 23.93 15.95 -22.38
N GLY A 298 24.84 15.34 -23.13
CA GLY A 298 25.19 15.79 -24.48
C GLY A 298 24.13 15.41 -25.52
N ILE A 299 23.38 14.33 -25.28
CA ILE A 299 22.29 13.87 -26.16
C ILE A 299 20.93 14.41 -25.68
N PHE A 300 20.69 14.40 -24.37
CA PHE A 300 19.42 14.80 -23.74
C PHE A 300 19.66 15.89 -22.69
N PRO A 301 19.94 17.14 -23.10
CA PRO A 301 20.32 18.21 -22.18
C PRO A 301 19.20 18.60 -21.19
N GLN A 302 17.95 18.31 -21.53
CA GLN A 302 16.78 18.56 -20.68
C GLN A 302 16.45 17.42 -19.71
N ALA A 303 17.11 16.26 -19.83
CA ALA A 303 16.84 15.08 -19.00
C ALA A 303 17.55 15.19 -17.64
N ASP A 304 16.96 15.98 -16.76
CA ASP A 304 17.39 16.16 -15.37
C ASP A 304 16.37 15.56 -14.37
N ALA A 305 16.78 15.51 -13.10
CA ALA A 305 15.94 15.00 -12.02
C ALA A 305 14.61 15.77 -11.89
N ALA A 306 14.61 17.08 -12.19
CA ALA A 306 13.39 17.88 -12.10
C ALA A 306 12.38 17.49 -13.19
N LEU A 307 12.84 17.22 -14.41
CA LEU A 307 11.99 16.73 -15.49
C LEU A 307 11.43 15.34 -15.16
N PHE A 308 12.23 14.44 -14.58
CA PHE A 308 11.74 13.11 -14.18
C PHE A 308 10.69 13.18 -13.07
N GLN A 309 10.82 14.12 -12.13
CA GLN A 309 9.75 14.39 -11.16
C GLN A 309 8.49 14.97 -11.82
N SER A 310 8.63 15.83 -12.83
CA SER A 310 7.48 16.28 -13.62
C SER A 310 6.79 15.12 -14.34
N MET A 311 7.56 14.20 -14.95
CA MET A 311 7.04 12.99 -15.61
C MET A 311 6.29 12.09 -14.63
N ARG A 312 6.82 11.86 -13.42
CA ARG A 312 6.15 11.13 -12.35
C ARG A 312 4.82 11.81 -11.99
N GLY A 313 4.85 13.11 -11.72
CA GLY A 313 3.66 13.89 -11.34
C GLY A 313 2.56 13.95 -12.42
N GLN A 314 2.92 13.83 -13.71
CA GLN A 314 1.94 13.65 -14.80
C GLN A 314 1.20 12.32 -14.66
N VAL A 315 1.94 11.22 -14.50
CA VAL A 315 1.35 9.88 -14.44
C VAL A 315 0.49 9.72 -13.20
N GLU A 316 0.95 10.20 -12.05
CA GLU A 316 0.20 10.17 -10.79
C GLU A 316 -1.16 10.85 -10.91
N ARG A 317 -1.26 11.99 -11.61
CA ARG A 317 -2.54 12.68 -11.85
C ARG A 317 -3.44 11.96 -12.83
N MET A 318 -2.87 11.35 -13.86
CA MET A 318 -3.64 10.54 -14.80
C MET A 318 -4.29 9.35 -14.09
N VAL A 319 -3.56 8.72 -13.18
CA VAL A 319 -4.06 7.64 -12.33
C VAL A 319 -5.11 8.17 -11.34
N ASP A 320 -4.84 9.28 -10.65
CA ASP A 320 -5.78 9.87 -9.68
C ASP A 320 -7.13 10.18 -10.34
N GLU A 321 -7.11 10.79 -11.54
CA GLU A 321 -8.34 11.04 -12.30
C GLU A 321 -9.06 9.76 -12.70
N ALA A 322 -8.32 8.76 -13.21
CA ALA A 322 -8.90 7.51 -13.67
C ALA A 322 -9.53 6.70 -12.52
N VAL A 323 -8.99 6.80 -11.31
CA VAL A 323 -9.43 6.01 -10.16
C VAL A 323 -10.48 6.75 -9.32
N PHE A 324 -10.32 8.05 -9.09
CA PHE A 324 -11.10 8.79 -8.09
C PHE A 324 -12.04 9.85 -8.66
N GLU A 325 -11.81 10.34 -9.88
CA GLU A 325 -12.57 11.45 -10.47
C GLU A 325 -13.50 10.99 -11.60
N GLY A 326 -13.81 9.69 -11.67
CA GLY A 326 -14.76 9.12 -12.63
C GLY A 326 -14.21 8.94 -14.04
N GLY A 327 -12.88 8.94 -14.21
CA GLY A 327 -12.24 8.59 -15.48
C GLY A 327 -12.36 7.09 -15.82
N THR A 328 -11.91 6.73 -17.01
CA THR A 328 -11.95 5.34 -17.49
C THR A 328 -10.57 4.78 -17.78
N LEU A 329 -10.41 3.45 -17.68
CA LEU A 329 -9.19 2.76 -18.10
C LEU A 329 -8.85 3.04 -19.58
N THR A 330 -9.87 3.18 -20.43
CA THR A 330 -9.67 3.52 -21.84
C THR A 330 -9.08 4.92 -22.02
N GLU A 331 -9.51 5.90 -21.23
CA GLU A 331 -8.91 7.23 -21.23
C GLU A 331 -7.48 7.19 -20.68
N LEU A 332 -7.20 6.42 -19.63
CA LEU A 332 -5.86 6.26 -19.09
C LEU A 332 -4.88 5.68 -20.13
N ILE A 333 -5.31 4.68 -20.91
CA ILE A 333 -4.45 3.96 -21.86
C ILE A 333 -4.38 4.64 -23.24
N ALA A 334 -5.50 5.19 -23.73
CA ALA A 334 -5.63 5.67 -25.12
C ALA A 334 -6.09 7.13 -25.24
N GLY A 335 -6.38 7.80 -24.12
CA GLY A 335 -6.81 9.19 -24.08
C GLY A 335 -5.74 10.16 -24.54
N ARG A 336 -6.18 11.38 -24.88
CA ARG A 336 -5.30 12.48 -25.30
C ARG A 336 -5.23 13.63 -24.31
N GLU A 337 -6.16 13.66 -23.37
CA GLU A 337 -6.09 14.55 -22.23
C GLU A 337 -5.00 14.05 -21.29
N THR A 338 -4.17 14.96 -20.82
CA THR A 338 -3.12 14.67 -19.85
C THR A 338 -2.84 15.89 -18.99
N PHE A 339 -1.96 15.73 -18.02
CA PHE A 339 -1.50 16.79 -17.14
C PHE A 339 -0.06 17.16 -17.46
N VAL A 340 0.22 18.45 -17.56
CA VAL A 340 1.58 18.96 -17.76
C VAL A 340 1.85 20.12 -16.83
N ASP A 341 3.08 20.19 -16.34
CA ASP A 341 3.64 21.40 -15.76
C ASP A 341 4.40 22.20 -16.84
N ALA A 342 5.10 23.27 -16.44
CA ALA A 342 5.87 24.08 -17.40
C ALA A 342 6.98 23.29 -18.12
N ARG A 343 7.59 22.30 -17.47
CA ARG A 343 8.69 21.50 -18.05
C ARG A 343 8.16 20.50 -19.08
N LEU A 344 7.08 19.81 -18.75
CA LEU A 344 6.41 18.89 -19.67
C LEU A 344 5.77 19.62 -20.83
N ALA A 345 5.22 20.82 -20.61
CA ALA A 345 4.70 21.64 -21.70
C ALA A 345 5.79 21.97 -22.73
N ASP A 346 6.99 22.36 -22.27
CA ASP A 346 8.16 22.59 -23.13
C ASP A 346 8.63 21.30 -23.82
N LEU A 347 8.75 20.19 -23.07
CA LEU A 347 9.14 18.88 -23.62
C LEU A 347 8.18 18.39 -24.72
N TYR A 348 6.88 18.59 -24.53
CA TYR A 348 5.85 18.14 -25.48
C TYR A 348 5.55 19.17 -26.57
N GLY A 349 6.10 20.38 -26.49
CA GLY A 349 5.82 21.47 -27.43
C GLY A 349 4.36 21.91 -27.42
N VAL A 350 3.71 21.87 -26.26
CA VAL A 350 2.32 22.31 -26.07
C VAL A 350 2.26 23.62 -25.28
N PRO A 351 1.21 24.45 -25.47
CA PRO A 351 1.04 25.64 -24.64
C PRO A 351 0.95 25.30 -23.16
N ALA A 352 1.50 26.16 -22.31
CA ALA A 352 1.31 26.03 -20.87
C ALA A 352 -0.20 26.08 -20.53
N PRO A 353 -0.66 25.25 -19.59
CA PRO A 353 -2.07 25.19 -19.22
C PRO A 353 -2.56 26.51 -18.63
N ALA A 354 -3.82 26.87 -18.92
CA ALA A 354 -4.43 28.11 -18.46
C ALA A 354 -4.73 28.13 -16.94
N SER A 355 -4.96 26.95 -16.37
CA SER A 355 -5.20 26.73 -14.95
C SER A 355 -4.31 25.60 -14.46
N VAL A 356 -3.63 25.82 -13.34
CA VAL A 356 -2.77 24.83 -12.70
C VAL A 356 -3.20 24.57 -11.27
N ASP A 357 -2.92 23.38 -10.78
CA ASP A 357 -3.06 23.01 -9.38
C ASP A 357 -1.92 23.58 -8.50
N ALA A 358 -1.94 23.24 -7.22
CA ALA A 358 -0.96 23.72 -6.25
C ALA A 358 0.49 23.29 -6.54
N GLN A 359 0.70 22.23 -7.32
CA GLN A 359 2.02 21.74 -7.72
C GLN A 359 2.39 22.20 -9.14
N GLY A 360 1.56 23.03 -9.78
CA GLY A 360 1.86 23.67 -11.06
C GLY A 360 1.45 22.85 -12.29
N PHE A 361 0.67 21.79 -12.14
CA PHE A 361 0.18 20.98 -13.26
C PHE A 361 -1.21 21.43 -13.70
N GLY A 362 -1.46 21.41 -15.01
CA GLY A 362 -2.77 21.66 -15.57
C GLY A 362 -3.10 20.73 -16.73
N ARG A 363 -4.40 20.61 -17.02
CA ARG A 363 -4.90 19.74 -18.09
C ARG A 363 -4.60 20.33 -19.47
N VAL A 364 -4.14 19.48 -20.38
CA VAL A 364 -3.93 19.81 -21.80
C VAL A 364 -4.36 18.64 -22.69
N THR A 365 -4.85 19.00 -23.87
CA THR A 365 -5.11 18.04 -24.96
C THR A 365 -3.85 17.90 -25.83
N LEU A 366 -3.28 16.70 -25.91
CA LEU A 366 -2.14 16.43 -26.80
C LEU A 366 -2.54 16.52 -28.29
N PRO A 367 -1.69 17.07 -29.19
CA PRO A 367 -1.99 17.19 -30.61
C PRO A 367 -2.18 15.83 -31.31
N GLU A 368 -3.09 15.74 -32.29
CA GLU A 368 -3.35 14.46 -32.99
C GLU A 368 -2.11 13.93 -33.72
N GLN A 369 -1.29 14.84 -34.25
CA GLN A 369 -0.15 14.55 -35.11
C GLN A 369 1.06 14.03 -34.32
N GLY A 370 1.08 14.20 -32.98
CA GLY A 370 2.21 13.85 -32.13
C GLY A 370 2.28 12.37 -31.73
N GLY A 371 1.24 11.57 -32.03
CA GLY A 371 1.19 10.13 -31.72
C GLY A 371 1.10 9.75 -30.23
N ARG A 372 1.42 10.67 -29.31
CA ARG A 372 1.35 10.46 -27.86
C ARG A 372 -0.09 10.31 -27.39
N ARG A 373 -0.38 9.19 -26.72
CA ARG A 373 -1.68 8.88 -26.13
C ARG A 373 -1.51 8.05 -24.87
N GLY A 374 -2.38 8.34 -23.91
CA GLY A 374 -2.46 7.69 -22.61
C GLY A 374 -1.11 7.53 -21.93
N ILE A 375 -1.07 6.57 -21.01
CA ILE A 375 0.08 6.34 -20.14
C ILE A 375 1.33 5.89 -20.89
N LEU A 376 1.16 5.11 -21.96
CA LEU A 376 2.26 4.60 -22.80
C LEU A 376 2.93 5.69 -23.64
N GLY A 377 2.24 6.82 -23.85
CA GLY A 377 2.76 7.99 -24.56
C GLY A 377 3.47 9.02 -23.67
N THR A 378 3.50 8.78 -22.34
CA THR A 378 4.10 9.70 -21.37
C THR A 378 5.62 9.68 -21.41
N GLY A 379 6.24 10.77 -20.98
CA GLY A 379 7.69 10.83 -20.81
C GLY A 379 8.21 9.80 -19.83
N ALA A 380 7.44 9.51 -18.76
CA ALA A 380 7.79 8.50 -17.77
C ALA A 380 8.01 7.12 -18.41
N PHE A 381 7.01 6.63 -19.15
CA PHE A 381 7.03 5.31 -19.80
C PHE A 381 8.06 5.23 -20.94
N LEU A 382 8.30 6.32 -21.65
CA LEU A 382 9.26 6.34 -22.76
C LEU A 382 10.72 6.54 -22.29
N ALA A 383 10.93 6.96 -21.05
CA ALA A 383 12.24 7.22 -20.48
C ALA A 383 12.78 6.06 -19.64
N SER A 384 11.87 5.26 -19.03
CA SER A 384 12.14 3.94 -18.44
C SER A 384 12.62 2.96 -19.51
#